data_AF-A0A9P6P1J5-F1
#
_entry.id   AF-A0A9P6P1J5-F1
#
_cell.length_a   1.000
_cell.length_b   1.000
_cell.length_c   1.000
_cell.angle_alpha   90.00
_cell.angle_beta   90.00
_cell.angle_gamma   90.00
#
_symmetry.space_group_name_H-M   'P 1'
#
loop_
_entity.id
_entity.type
_entity.pdbx_description
1 polymer ?
#
loop_
_entity_poly.entity_id
_entity_poly.type
_entity_poly.pdbx_seq_one_letter_code
_entity_poly.pdbx_strand_id
1 'polypeptide(L)'
;MQQDTFALPSIYSQNLANRDQSLDDFDSPPTCGDLQTQLPSRATYREQHVEDNRLAWLMLGTALSTLLLTLVPVVAKIPNITPWFPGNTLWRLLDPLITLPLNLFIMTRADIISTGGRPNYWGALSERSVTWLFWSLGAAIFVQGHGVHTAASMFKHPVEDFNDAHPDIVAQYPVLHEIYLYMEDLWEHYIAHYMYAGGAMWMSWVQLFAFRNQVHGPLPVSTKAVWVIGSVFYGLLLAAVAIEFPAGTYGMRYIEGVVN
;
A
#
# COMPACT_ATOMS: atom_id res chain seq x y z
N MET A 1 42.10 -20.61 14.36
CA MET A 1 40.78 -20.25 13.79
C MET A 1 40.17 -19.20 14.72
N GLN A 2 40.25 -17.94 14.31
CA GLN A 2 39.62 -16.81 15.00
C GLN A 2 38.12 -16.84 14.73
N GLN A 3 37.31 -16.79 15.78
CA GLN A 3 35.87 -16.57 15.68
C GLN A 3 35.63 -15.05 15.72
N ASP A 4 35.27 -14.48 14.57
CA ASP A 4 34.85 -13.09 14.48
C ASP A 4 33.43 -12.95 15.06
N THR A 5 33.35 -12.34 16.24
CA THR A 5 32.09 -11.90 16.86
C THR A 5 31.59 -10.66 16.12
N PHE A 6 30.65 -10.85 15.20
CA PHE A 6 29.89 -9.74 14.60
C PHE A 6 28.94 -9.13 15.64
N ALA A 7 29.33 -8.01 16.24
CA ALA A 7 28.42 -7.14 16.97
C ALA A 7 27.75 -6.16 15.98
N LEU A 8 26.43 -6.24 15.85
CA LEU A 8 25.67 -5.25 15.10
C LEU A 8 25.62 -3.93 15.88
N PRO A 9 25.79 -2.76 15.23
CA PRO A 9 25.66 -1.48 15.89
C PRO A 9 24.19 -1.23 16.24
N SER A 10 23.88 -1.30 17.54
CA SER A 10 22.59 -0.90 18.09
C SER A 10 22.51 0.63 18.16
N ILE A 11 21.57 1.21 17.40
CA ILE A 11 21.23 2.64 17.38
C ILE A 11 20.71 3.11 18.77
N TYR A 12 20.43 2.20 19.70
CA TYR A 12 19.98 2.51 21.05
C TYR A 12 21.09 2.85 22.05
N SER A 13 22.36 2.77 21.65
CA SER A 13 23.49 3.06 22.54
C SER A 13 23.76 4.57 22.78
N GLN A 14 23.07 5.47 22.07
CA GLN A 14 23.35 6.92 22.16
C GLN A 14 22.46 7.74 23.11
N ASN A 15 21.45 7.16 23.77
CA ASN A 15 20.50 7.95 24.59
C ASN A 15 20.56 7.73 26.11
N LEU A 16 21.58 7.04 26.63
CA LEU A 16 21.72 6.83 28.09
C LEU A 16 22.75 7.74 28.76
N ALA A 17 23.50 8.56 28.01
CA ALA A 17 24.58 9.38 28.58
C ALA A 17 24.12 10.73 29.18
N ASN A 18 22.82 11.03 29.21
CA ASN A 18 22.33 12.36 29.62
C ASN A 18 21.24 12.32 30.71
N ARG A 19 21.20 11.26 31.54
CA ARG A 19 20.18 11.14 32.60
C ARG A 19 20.74 10.78 33.98
N ASP A 20 21.93 11.31 34.29
CA ASP A 20 22.45 11.39 35.65
C ASP A 20 22.43 12.85 36.10
N GLN A 21 21.47 13.23 36.95
CA GLN A 21 21.64 14.15 38.10
C GLN A 21 20.29 14.52 38.74
N SER A 22 19.88 13.73 39.74
CA SER A 22 19.17 14.13 40.99
C SER A 22 18.87 12.84 41.78
N LEU A 23 19.73 12.36 42.71
CA LEU A 23 19.74 12.69 44.16
C LEU A 23 18.30 12.80 44.70
N ASP A 24 17.76 11.96 45.59
CA ASP A 24 18.29 11.29 46.79
C ASP A 24 17.35 10.12 47.21
N ASP A 25 17.75 9.33 48.22
CA ASP A 25 16.99 8.34 49.01
C ASP A 25 16.77 6.91 48.45
N PHE A 26 17.63 5.95 48.85
CA PHE A 26 17.31 4.87 49.82
C PHE A 26 18.42 3.80 49.85
N ASP A 27 18.95 3.56 51.05
CA ASP A 27 19.85 2.46 51.39
C ASP A 27 19.23 1.08 51.09
N SER A 28 19.74 0.41 50.06
CA SER A 28 19.77 -1.05 49.91
C SER A 28 20.74 -1.40 48.79
N PRO A 29 21.79 -2.21 49.00
CA PRO A 29 22.58 -2.71 47.88
C PRO A 29 21.66 -3.59 47.02
N PRO A 30 21.45 -3.27 45.73
CA PRO A 30 20.74 -4.18 44.86
C PRO A 30 21.60 -5.43 44.75
N THR A 31 21.04 -6.56 45.18
CA THR A 31 21.52 -7.88 44.79
C THR A 31 21.73 -7.84 43.28
N CYS A 32 22.98 -8.05 42.86
CA CYS A 32 23.36 -8.24 41.47
C CYS A 32 22.72 -9.56 41.01
N GLY A 33 21.41 -9.53 40.78
CA GLY A 33 20.68 -10.58 40.11
C GLY A 33 21.11 -10.51 38.66
N ASP A 34 21.79 -11.57 38.24
CA ASP A 34 22.21 -11.81 36.87
C ASP A 34 21.17 -11.28 35.87
N LEU A 35 21.46 -10.12 35.26
CA LEU A 35 20.90 -9.72 33.97
C LEU A 35 21.54 -10.63 32.92
N GLN A 36 21.27 -11.93 33.05
CA GLN A 36 21.51 -12.90 32.01
C GLN A 36 20.62 -12.46 30.86
N THR A 37 21.21 -11.75 29.91
CA THR A 37 20.62 -11.48 28.62
C THR A 37 20.40 -12.85 28.00
N GLN A 38 19.25 -13.47 28.27
CA GLN A 38 18.92 -14.79 27.76
C GLN A 38 18.90 -14.65 26.25
N LEU A 39 19.97 -15.14 25.62
CA LEU A 39 20.03 -15.25 24.17
C LEU A 39 18.76 -15.99 23.73
N PRO A 40 18.05 -15.49 22.69
CA PRO A 40 16.81 -16.09 22.27
C PRO A 40 17.01 -17.58 22.01
N SER A 41 16.06 -18.39 22.48
CA SER A 41 16.14 -19.83 22.29
C SER A 41 16.19 -20.16 20.79
N ARG A 42 16.83 -21.27 20.43
CA ARG A 42 16.85 -21.75 19.03
C ARG A 42 15.43 -21.94 18.47
N ALA A 43 14.44 -22.21 19.32
CA ALA A 43 13.03 -22.30 18.93
C ALA A 43 12.47 -20.92 18.53
N THR A 44 12.76 -19.87 19.30
CA THR A 44 12.36 -18.49 19.01
C THR A 44 12.90 -18.00 17.67
N TYR A 45 14.18 -18.27 17.37
CA TYR A 45 14.76 -17.95 16.05
C TYR A 45 14.07 -18.70 14.90
N ARG A 46 13.75 -19.98 15.11
CA ARG A 46 13.06 -20.79 14.10
C ARG A 46 11.66 -20.24 13.82
N GLU A 47 10.91 -19.86 14.84
CA GLU A 47 9.58 -19.27 14.71
C GLU A 47 9.63 -17.94 13.97
N GLN A 48 10.56 -17.06 14.35
CA GLN A 48 10.79 -15.79 13.67
C GLN A 48 11.11 -15.99 12.18
N HIS A 49 11.96 -16.95 11.83
CA HIS A 49 12.24 -17.28 10.43
C HIS A 49 11.02 -17.73 9.63
N VAL A 50 10.14 -18.52 10.25
CA VAL A 50 8.91 -18.98 9.59
C VAL A 50 7.99 -17.79 9.31
N GLU A 51 7.85 -16.88 10.27
CA GLU A 51 7.03 -15.68 10.12
C GLU A 51 7.63 -14.70 9.10
N ASP A 52 8.93 -14.46 9.12
CA ASP A 52 9.64 -13.62 8.14
C ASP A 52 9.49 -14.17 6.72
N ASN A 53 9.59 -15.50 6.55
CA ASN A 53 9.39 -16.14 5.26
C ASN A 53 7.94 -16.02 4.78
N ARG A 54 6.96 -16.20 5.67
CA ARG A 54 5.54 -16.00 5.35
C ARG A 54 5.26 -14.57 4.91
N LEU A 55 5.81 -13.58 5.64
CA LEU A 55 5.68 -12.16 5.30
C LEU A 55 6.29 -11.87 3.92
N ALA A 56 7.49 -12.36 3.65
CA ALA A 56 8.16 -12.16 2.36
C ALA A 56 7.33 -12.70 1.18
N TRP A 57 6.82 -13.94 1.32
CA TRP A 57 5.95 -14.54 0.30
C TRP A 57 4.63 -13.81 0.15
N LEU A 58 4.06 -13.32 1.24
CA LEU A 58 2.83 -12.56 1.21
C LEU A 58 3.04 -11.22 0.49
N MET A 59 4.12 -10.50 0.76
CA MET A 59 4.44 -9.26 0.07
C MET A 59 4.70 -9.46 -1.42
N LEU A 60 5.44 -10.51 -1.79
CA LEU A 60 5.62 -10.90 -3.19
C LEU A 60 4.27 -11.26 -3.84
N GLY A 61 3.46 -12.07 -3.17
CA GLY A 61 2.14 -12.48 -3.64
C GLY A 61 1.22 -11.28 -3.88
N THR A 62 1.18 -10.33 -2.94
CA THR A 62 0.43 -9.07 -3.10
C THR A 62 0.90 -8.28 -4.31
N ALA A 63 2.22 -8.05 -4.45
CA ALA A 63 2.76 -7.31 -5.59
C ALA A 63 2.47 -8.01 -6.93
N LEU A 64 2.60 -9.34 -7.00
CA LEU A 64 2.27 -10.12 -8.18
C LEU A 64 0.77 -10.09 -8.50
N SER A 65 -0.09 -10.18 -7.49
CA SER A 65 -1.55 -10.08 -7.67
C SER A 65 -1.94 -8.70 -8.19
N THR A 66 -1.40 -7.62 -7.62
CA THR A 66 -1.63 -6.27 -8.15
C THR A 66 -1.15 -6.17 -9.60
N LEU A 67 0.08 -6.59 -9.89
CA LEU A 67 0.61 -6.53 -11.26
C LEU A 67 -0.23 -7.32 -12.25
N LEU A 68 -0.65 -8.52 -11.89
CA LEU A 68 -1.49 -9.35 -12.75
C LEU A 68 -2.86 -8.69 -12.99
N LEU A 69 -3.47 -8.13 -11.95
CA LEU A 69 -4.79 -7.52 -12.04
C LEU A 69 -4.77 -6.19 -12.79
N THR A 70 -3.66 -5.44 -12.73
CA THR A 70 -3.47 -4.21 -13.51
C THR A 70 -3.02 -4.48 -14.94
N LEU A 71 -2.14 -5.46 -15.17
CA LEU A 71 -1.56 -5.72 -16.49
C LEU A 71 -2.54 -6.40 -17.45
N VAL A 72 -3.32 -7.38 -16.97
CA VAL A 72 -4.21 -8.17 -17.83
C VAL A 72 -5.21 -7.31 -18.63
N PRO A 73 -5.92 -6.32 -18.04
CA PRO A 73 -6.80 -5.43 -18.81
C PRO A 73 -6.10 -4.59 -19.88
N VAL A 74 -4.79 -4.37 -19.73
CA VAL A 74 -3.97 -3.58 -20.66
C VAL A 74 -3.50 -4.45 -21.84
N VAL A 75 -3.07 -5.69 -21.58
CA VAL A 75 -2.47 -6.56 -22.60
C VAL A 75 -3.47 -7.52 -23.27
N ALA A 76 -4.58 -7.81 -22.61
CA ALA A 76 -5.60 -8.73 -23.10
C ALA A 76 -6.88 -7.99 -23.44
N LYS A 77 -7.46 -8.32 -24.61
CA LYS A 77 -8.79 -7.86 -24.99
C LYS A 77 -9.83 -8.82 -24.39
N ILE A 78 -10.37 -8.45 -23.23
CA ILE A 78 -11.42 -9.25 -22.59
C ILE A 78 -12.76 -8.92 -23.27
N PRO A 79 -13.52 -9.93 -23.74
CA PRO A 79 -14.84 -9.69 -24.34
C PRO A 79 -15.77 -8.91 -23.41
N ASN A 80 -16.61 -8.06 -24.00
CA ASN A 80 -17.63 -7.32 -23.27
C ASN A 80 -18.66 -8.29 -22.65
N ILE A 81 -19.09 -7.99 -21.42
CA ILE A 81 -20.14 -8.75 -20.73
C ILE A 81 -21.51 -8.29 -21.22
N THR A 82 -21.68 -6.98 -21.36
CA THR A 82 -22.80 -6.31 -22.04
C THR A 82 -22.24 -5.19 -22.93
N PRO A 83 -23.02 -4.61 -23.87
CA PRO A 83 -22.53 -3.52 -24.72
C PRO A 83 -21.89 -2.38 -23.94
N TRP A 84 -22.44 -2.05 -22.77
CA TRP A 84 -21.97 -0.98 -21.88
C TRP A 84 -21.11 -1.44 -20.69
N PHE A 85 -20.77 -2.73 -20.59
CA PHE A 85 -19.93 -3.26 -19.51
C PHE A 85 -18.77 -4.09 -20.08
N PRO A 86 -17.60 -3.46 -20.30
CA PRO A 86 -16.43 -4.15 -20.81
C PRO A 86 -15.92 -5.22 -19.86
N GLY A 87 -15.40 -6.32 -20.41
CA GLY A 87 -14.75 -7.34 -19.60
C GLY A 87 -13.53 -6.83 -18.83
N ASN A 88 -12.83 -5.84 -19.39
CA ASN A 88 -11.73 -5.14 -18.73
C ASN A 88 -12.19 -4.43 -17.44
N THR A 89 -13.38 -3.84 -17.45
CA THR A 89 -13.97 -3.17 -16.28
C THR A 89 -14.32 -4.18 -15.19
N LEU A 90 -14.91 -5.33 -15.57
CA LEU A 90 -15.14 -6.43 -14.63
C LEU A 90 -13.83 -6.95 -14.02
N TRP A 91 -12.77 -7.08 -14.82
CA TRP A 91 -11.48 -7.53 -14.32
C TRP A 91 -10.86 -6.56 -13.32
N ARG A 92 -10.91 -5.25 -13.61
CA ARG A 92 -10.46 -4.19 -12.70
C ARG A 92 -11.25 -4.15 -11.39
N LEU A 93 -12.51 -4.60 -11.39
CA LEU A 93 -13.34 -4.73 -10.18
C LEU A 93 -12.84 -5.86 -9.25
N LEU A 94 -12.17 -6.88 -9.79
CA LEU A 94 -11.60 -7.97 -9.00
C LEU A 94 -10.35 -7.55 -8.23
N ASP A 95 -9.65 -6.50 -8.67
CA ASP A 95 -8.43 -6.02 -8.03
C ASP A 95 -8.62 -5.77 -6.52
N PRO A 96 -9.50 -4.84 -6.09
CA PRO A 96 -9.68 -4.59 -4.66
C PRO A 96 -10.26 -5.79 -3.89
N LEU A 97 -10.92 -6.73 -4.55
CA LEU A 97 -11.42 -7.95 -3.90
C LEU A 97 -10.29 -8.92 -3.54
N ILE A 98 -9.17 -8.88 -4.27
CA ILE A 98 -8.03 -9.78 -4.08
C ILE A 98 -6.90 -9.06 -3.35
N THR A 99 -6.49 -7.88 -3.82
CA THR A 99 -5.29 -7.19 -3.33
C THR A 99 -5.52 -6.52 -1.99
N LEU A 100 -6.74 -6.07 -1.67
CA LEU A 100 -7.02 -5.49 -0.35
C LEU A 100 -6.92 -6.51 0.79
N PRO A 101 -7.53 -7.71 0.71
CA PRO A 101 -7.32 -8.75 1.73
C PRO A 101 -5.85 -9.15 1.89
N LEU A 102 -5.09 -9.23 0.79
CA LEU A 102 -3.66 -9.53 0.85
C LEU A 102 -2.88 -8.42 1.58
N ASN A 103 -3.18 -7.14 1.30
CA ASN A 103 -2.62 -6.00 2.03
C ASN A 103 -3.02 -6.00 3.51
N LEU A 104 -4.25 -6.43 3.83
CA LEU A 104 -4.70 -6.59 5.21
C LEU A 104 -3.91 -7.69 5.92
N PHE A 105 -3.66 -8.82 5.26
CA PHE A 105 -2.85 -9.89 5.84
C PHE A 105 -1.41 -9.49 6.07
N ILE A 106 -0.83 -8.61 5.24
CA ILE A 106 0.49 -8.03 5.51
C ILE A 106 0.39 -7.23 6.80
N MET A 107 -0.62 -6.36 6.90
CA MET A 107 -0.81 -5.48 8.04
C MET A 107 -0.92 -6.23 9.38
N THR A 108 -1.64 -7.35 9.41
CA THR A 108 -1.82 -8.15 10.63
C THR A 108 -0.55 -8.83 11.13
N ARG A 109 0.52 -8.86 10.34
CA ARG A 109 1.84 -9.40 10.73
C ARG A 109 2.74 -8.39 11.42
N ALA A 110 2.37 -7.11 11.44
CA ALA A 110 3.17 -6.09 12.10
C ALA A 110 3.08 -6.19 13.62
N ASP A 111 4.22 -6.10 14.31
CA ASP A 111 4.28 -6.18 15.78
C ASP A 111 3.42 -5.13 16.48
N ILE A 112 3.32 -3.92 15.92
CA ILE A 112 2.45 -2.86 16.46
C ILE A 112 0.99 -3.29 16.51
N ILE A 113 0.55 -4.08 15.54
CA ILE A 113 -0.82 -4.56 15.43
C ILE A 113 -1.10 -5.68 16.43
N SER A 114 -0.15 -6.61 16.61
CA SER A 114 -0.28 -7.74 17.53
C SER A 114 -0.10 -7.34 19.00
N THR A 115 0.88 -6.49 19.30
CA THR A 115 1.23 -6.09 20.68
C THR A 115 0.45 -4.87 21.18
N GLY A 116 -0.18 -4.10 20.28
CA GLY A 116 -0.86 -2.85 20.61
C GLY A 116 0.00 -1.59 20.47
N GLY A 117 1.32 -1.75 20.30
CA GLY A 117 2.26 -0.64 20.17
C GLY A 117 2.29 0.27 21.41
N ARG A 118 2.74 1.52 21.23
CA ARG A 118 2.80 2.48 22.34
C ARG A 118 1.40 2.95 22.78
N PRO A 119 1.07 2.90 24.08
CA PRO A 119 -0.13 3.55 24.59
C PRO A 119 0.00 5.08 24.49
N ASN A 120 -1.12 5.79 24.35
CA ASN A 120 -1.18 7.25 24.27
C ASN A 120 -0.25 7.86 23.21
N TYR A 121 -0.15 7.20 22.05
CA TYR A 121 0.72 7.61 20.95
C TYR A 121 0.28 8.95 20.33
N TRP A 122 -1.03 9.14 20.20
CA TRP A 122 -1.62 10.40 19.77
C TRP A 122 -2.81 10.75 20.65
N GLY A 123 -2.55 11.51 21.71
CA GLY A 123 -3.54 11.78 22.75
C GLY A 123 -3.94 10.49 23.46
N ALA A 124 -5.23 10.16 23.46
CA ALA A 124 -5.76 8.93 24.06
C ALA A 124 -5.66 7.69 23.15
N LEU A 125 -5.21 7.85 21.89
CA LEU A 125 -5.15 6.74 20.94
C LEU A 125 -3.85 5.95 21.07
N SER A 126 -3.98 4.62 21.07
CA SER A 126 -2.83 3.72 20.94
C SER A 126 -2.21 3.82 19.55
N GLU A 127 -0.94 3.51 19.43
CA GLU A 127 -0.24 3.44 18.16
C GLU A 127 -0.92 2.49 17.17
N ARG A 128 -1.38 1.33 17.65
CA ARG A 128 -2.18 0.39 16.85
C ARG A 128 -3.44 1.03 16.29
N SER A 129 -4.18 1.79 17.10
CA SER A 129 -5.42 2.45 16.68
C SER A 129 -5.15 3.49 15.59
N VAL A 130 -4.12 4.31 15.77
CA VAL A 130 -3.70 5.31 14.77
C VAL A 130 -3.29 4.63 13.48
N THR A 131 -2.53 3.55 13.58
CA THR A 131 -2.06 2.79 12.42
C THR A 131 -3.22 2.18 11.65
N TRP A 132 -4.18 1.53 12.33
CA TRP A 132 -5.38 1.00 11.68
C TRP A 132 -6.23 2.09 11.02
N LEU A 133 -6.40 3.23 11.68
CA LEU A 133 -7.15 4.35 11.13
C LEU A 133 -6.55 4.82 9.79
N PHE A 134 -5.24 5.09 9.76
CA PHE A 134 -4.58 5.53 8.55
C PHE A 134 -4.57 4.47 7.45
N TRP A 135 -4.37 3.19 7.80
CA TRP A 135 -4.44 2.10 6.83
C TRP A 135 -5.84 1.99 6.23
N SER A 136 -6.88 2.08 7.07
CA SER A 136 -8.29 1.99 6.66
C SER A 136 -8.71 3.16 5.77
N LEU A 137 -8.16 4.36 6.02
CA LEU A 137 -8.38 5.52 5.14
C LEU A 137 -7.79 5.27 3.75
N GLY A 138 -6.55 4.78 3.67
CA GLY A 138 -5.93 4.39 2.40
C GLY A 138 -6.72 3.30 1.67
N ALA A 139 -7.16 2.27 2.41
CA ALA A 139 -8.01 1.21 1.89
C ALA A 139 -9.36 1.71 1.36
N ALA A 140 -10.01 2.64 2.08
CA ALA A 140 -11.26 3.23 1.64
C ALA A 140 -11.08 4.04 0.34
N ILE A 141 -10.04 4.88 0.27
CA ILE A 141 -9.71 5.63 -0.95
C ILE A 141 -9.41 4.67 -2.12
N PHE A 142 -8.67 3.58 -1.84
CA PHE A 142 -8.35 2.55 -2.81
C PHE A 142 -9.60 1.92 -3.44
N VAL A 143 -10.49 1.38 -2.59
CA VAL A 143 -11.73 0.71 -3.05
C VAL A 143 -12.67 1.70 -3.74
N GLN A 144 -12.80 2.92 -3.22
CA GLN A 144 -13.66 3.94 -3.83
C GLN A 144 -13.14 4.35 -5.21
N GLY A 145 -11.81 4.45 -5.40
CA GLY A 145 -11.22 4.68 -6.72
C GLY A 145 -11.64 3.60 -7.74
N HIS A 146 -11.54 2.32 -7.38
CA HIS A 146 -12.04 1.24 -8.25
C HIS A 146 -13.55 1.33 -8.54
N GLY A 147 -14.35 1.71 -7.54
CA GLY A 147 -15.79 1.92 -7.69
C GLY A 147 -16.12 3.06 -8.65
N VAL A 148 -15.47 4.21 -8.52
CA VAL A 148 -15.62 5.37 -9.41
C VAL A 148 -15.19 5.02 -10.83
N HIS A 149 -14.05 4.33 -11.00
CA HIS A 149 -13.61 3.86 -12.31
C HIS A 149 -14.69 3.00 -12.97
N THR A 150 -15.21 2.02 -12.23
CA THR A 150 -16.21 1.08 -12.73
C THR A 150 -17.48 1.82 -13.15
N ALA A 151 -17.96 2.74 -12.32
CA ALA A 151 -19.13 3.54 -12.61
C ALA A 151 -18.92 4.43 -13.85
N ALA A 152 -17.78 5.14 -13.93
CA ALA A 152 -17.44 6.01 -15.05
C ALA A 152 -17.40 5.23 -16.38
N SER A 153 -16.76 4.05 -16.38
CA SER A 153 -16.75 3.16 -17.55
C SER A 153 -18.15 2.70 -17.94
N MET A 154 -19.00 2.32 -16.97
CA MET A 154 -20.39 1.93 -17.26
C MET A 154 -21.25 3.09 -17.80
N PHE A 155 -20.95 4.34 -17.43
CA PHE A 155 -21.63 5.52 -17.94
C PHE A 155 -21.10 5.98 -19.30
N LYS A 156 -19.80 5.83 -19.58
CA LYS A 156 -19.22 6.34 -20.83
C LYS A 156 -19.66 5.54 -22.05
N HIS A 157 -19.74 4.22 -21.96
CA HIS A 157 -20.02 3.38 -23.13
C HIS A 157 -21.41 3.59 -23.75
N PRO A 158 -22.51 3.72 -22.98
CA PRO A 158 -23.79 4.10 -23.58
C PRO A 158 -23.77 5.45 -24.30
N VAL A 159 -22.98 6.41 -23.79
CA VAL A 159 -22.84 7.74 -24.41
C VAL A 159 -21.98 7.65 -25.67
N GLU A 160 -20.91 6.88 -25.63
CA GLU A 160 -20.07 6.54 -26.79
C GLU A 160 -20.90 5.89 -27.89
N ASP A 161 -21.64 4.83 -27.58
CA ASP A 161 -22.53 4.12 -28.51
C ASP A 161 -23.57 5.07 -29.13
N PHE A 162 -24.16 5.97 -28.32
CA PHE A 162 -25.10 6.97 -28.81
C PHE A 162 -24.44 7.95 -29.79
N ASN A 163 -23.27 8.48 -29.41
CA ASN A 163 -22.53 9.46 -30.20
C ASN A 163 -22.08 8.88 -31.54
N ASP A 164 -21.60 7.64 -31.55
CA ASP A 164 -21.17 6.92 -32.74
C ASP A 164 -22.33 6.62 -33.68
N ALA A 165 -23.51 6.29 -33.14
CA ALA A 165 -24.70 6.00 -33.92
C ALA A 165 -25.39 7.26 -34.50
N HIS A 166 -25.16 8.44 -33.92
CA HIS A 166 -25.86 9.69 -34.27
C HIS A 166 -24.91 10.88 -34.46
N PRO A 167 -23.94 10.80 -35.40
CA PRO A 167 -22.91 11.83 -35.55
C PRO A 167 -23.46 13.21 -35.95
N ASP A 168 -24.59 13.25 -36.65
CA ASP A 168 -25.30 14.48 -37.02
C ASP A 168 -25.92 15.20 -35.81
N ILE A 169 -26.39 14.45 -34.82
CA ILE A 169 -26.90 15.00 -33.55
C ILE A 169 -25.74 15.53 -32.71
N VAL A 170 -24.63 14.79 -32.63
CA VAL A 170 -23.43 15.23 -31.89
C VAL A 170 -22.85 16.50 -32.50
N ALA A 171 -22.84 16.63 -33.83
CA ALA A 171 -22.41 17.84 -34.52
C ALA A 171 -23.29 19.06 -34.19
N GLN A 172 -24.59 18.84 -33.97
CA GLN A 172 -25.54 19.89 -33.55
C GLN A 172 -25.43 20.22 -32.06
N TYR A 173 -25.12 19.22 -31.22
CA TYR A 173 -25.04 19.33 -29.77
C TYR A 173 -23.69 18.79 -29.24
N PRO A 174 -22.60 19.58 -29.35
CA PRO A 174 -21.25 19.15 -28.95
C PRO A 174 -21.14 18.69 -27.49
N VAL A 175 -22.04 19.17 -26.62
CA VAL A 175 -22.14 18.77 -25.20
C VAL A 175 -22.25 17.25 -25.01
N LEU A 176 -22.81 16.52 -25.98
CA LEU A 176 -22.91 15.06 -25.89
C LEU A 176 -21.55 14.37 -25.97
N HIS A 177 -20.64 14.90 -26.78
CA HIS A 177 -19.26 14.44 -26.82
C HIS A 177 -18.48 14.91 -25.58
N GLU A 178 -18.75 16.12 -25.08
CA GLU A 178 -18.15 16.61 -23.83
C GLU A 178 -18.53 15.74 -22.61
N ILE A 179 -19.77 15.24 -22.54
CA ILE A 179 -20.19 14.31 -21.49
C ILE A 179 -19.36 13.02 -21.53
N TYR A 180 -19.11 12.47 -22.73
CA TYR A 180 -18.24 11.32 -22.90
C TYR A 180 -16.82 11.60 -22.39
N LEU A 181 -16.21 12.70 -22.84
CA LEU A 181 -14.87 13.11 -22.39
C LEU A 181 -14.82 13.38 -20.88
N TYR A 182 -15.89 13.92 -20.29
CA TYR A 182 -15.96 14.13 -18.84
C TYR A 182 -15.97 12.81 -18.08
N MET A 183 -16.68 11.79 -18.57
CA MET A 183 -16.67 10.46 -17.96
C MET A 183 -15.32 9.76 -18.15
N GLU A 184 -14.76 9.78 -19.36
CA GLU A 184 -13.51 9.10 -19.69
C GLU A 184 -12.29 9.79 -19.07
N ASP A 185 -12.05 11.06 -19.40
CA ASP A 185 -10.82 11.73 -18.98
C ASP A 185 -10.88 12.10 -17.51
N LEU A 186 -11.94 12.80 -17.07
CA LEU A 186 -12.00 13.28 -15.69
C LEU A 186 -12.29 12.16 -14.71
N TRP A 187 -13.40 11.44 -14.86
CA TRP A 187 -13.81 10.49 -13.83
C TRP A 187 -13.00 9.19 -13.86
N GLU A 188 -12.85 8.57 -15.02
CA GLU A 188 -12.10 7.31 -15.16
C GLU A 188 -10.58 7.53 -15.05
N HIS A 189 -10.00 8.38 -15.91
CA HIS A 189 -8.54 8.51 -15.98
C HIS A 189 -7.92 9.42 -14.93
N TYR A 190 -8.54 10.56 -14.56
CA TYR A 190 -7.97 11.45 -13.55
C TYR A 190 -8.43 11.14 -12.13
N ILE A 191 -9.72 11.10 -11.84
CA ILE A 191 -10.18 10.93 -10.46
C ILE A 191 -9.94 9.50 -10.01
N ALA A 192 -10.45 8.51 -10.74
CA ALA A 192 -10.44 7.14 -10.27
C ALA A 192 -9.03 6.52 -10.22
N HIS A 193 -8.21 6.69 -11.26
CA HIS A 193 -6.83 6.18 -11.26
C HIS A 193 -5.99 6.80 -10.14
N TYR A 194 -6.07 8.11 -9.92
CA TYR A 194 -5.33 8.75 -8.82
C TYR A 194 -5.84 8.33 -7.45
N MET A 195 -7.15 8.15 -7.30
CA MET A 195 -7.72 7.65 -6.05
C MET A 195 -7.20 6.25 -5.74
N TYR A 196 -7.33 5.27 -6.63
CA TYR A 196 -6.85 3.94 -6.27
C TYR A 196 -5.32 3.87 -6.19
N ALA A 197 -4.56 4.52 -7.08
CA ALA A 197 -3.10 4.53 -6.99
C ALA A 197 -2.63 5.20 -5.67
N GLY A 198 -3.21 6.36 -5.35
CA GLY A 198 -2.95 7.08 -4.11
C GLY A 198 -3.34 6.30 -2.86
N GLY A 199 -4.50 5.62 -2.87
CA GLY A 199 -4.94 4.75 -1.80
C GLY A 199 -4.00 3.56 -1.58
N ALA A 200 -3.53 2.92 -2.65
CA ALA A 200 -2.55 1.83 -2.58
C ALA A 200 -1.19 2.31 -2.04
N MET A 201 -0.69 3.45 -2.51
CA MET A 201 0.52 4.09 -1.98
C MET A 201 0.38 4.43 -0.50
N TRP A 202 -0.77 4.98 -0.09
CA TRP A 202 -1.06 5.30 1.30
C TRP A 202 -1.06 4.05 2.19
N MET A 203 -1.71 2.97 1.75
CA MET A 203 -1.67 1.67 2.46
C MET A 203 -0.23 1.16 2.61
N SER A 204 0.58 1.21 1.55
CA SER A 204 2.00 0.80 1.59
C SER A 204 2.81 1.67 2.55
N TRP A 205 2.58 2.98 2.57
CA TRP A 205 3.25 3.88 3.51
C TRP A 205 2.91 3.56 4.97
N VAL A 206 1.64 3.26 5.26
CA VAL A 206 1.22 2.85 6.60
C VAL A 206 1.80 1.49 6.99
N GLN A 207 1.93 0.55 6.04
CA GLN A 207 2.62 -0.71 6.29
C GLN A 207 4.09 -0.47 6.64
N LEU A 208 4.82 0.38 5.89
CA LEU A 208 6.19 0.75 6.24
C LEU A 208 6.28 1.32 7.65
N PHE A 209 5.35 2.21 8.02
CA PHE A 209 5.27 2.74 9.38
C PHE A 209 5.01 1.63 10.42
N ALA A 210 4.14 0.67 10.13
CA ALA A 210 3.81 -0.43 11.04
C ALA A 210 4.97 -1.41 11.26
N PHE A 211 5.80 -1.63 10.25
CA PHE A 211 6.95 -2.53 10.31
C PHE A 211 8.26 -1.85 10.76
N ARG A 212 8.28 -0.52 10.93
CA ARG A 212 9.52 0.26 11.09
C ARG A 212 10.44 -0.15 12.25
N ASN A 213 9.88 -0.74 13.31
CA ASN A 213 10.63 -1.16 14.49
C ASN A 213 10.79 -2.69 14.58
N GLN A 214 10.28 -3.44 13.60
CA GLN A 214 10.36 -4.89 13.60
C GLN A 214 11.78 -5.31 13.23
N VAL A 215 12.45 -5.99 14.16
CA VAL A 215 13.82 -6.47 13.96
C VAL A 215 13.72 -7.89 13.41
N HIS A 216 14.27 -8.11 12.23
CA HIS A 216 14.36 -9.44 11.62
C HIS A 216 15.72 -10.08 11.96
N GLY A 217 15.72 -11.39 12.22
CA GLY A 217 16.95 -12.16 12.42
C GLY A 217 17.77 -12.31 11.13
N PRO A 218 18.89 -13.05 11.15
CA PRO A 218 19.68 -13.31 9.95
C PRO A 218 18.87 -14.12 8.93
N LEU A 219 18.29 -13.46 7.93
CA LEU A 219 17.39 -14.10 6.98
C LEU A 219 18.10 -15.17 6.12
N PRO A 220 17.47 -16.34 5.88
CA PRO A 220 17.93 -17.31 4.90
C PRO A 220 18.07 -16.69 3.51
N VAL A 221 18.97 -17.24 2.70
CA VAL A 221 19.21 -16.77 1.31
C VAL A 221 17.92 -16.82 0.47
N SER A 222 17.09 -17.85 0.66
CA SER A 222 15.80 -17.97 -0.01
C SER A 222 14.86 -16.81 0.30
N THR A 223 14.70 -16.46 1.57
CA THR A 223 13.85 -15.34 2.00
C THR A 223 14.37 -14.01 1.47
N LYS A 224 15.70 -13.80 1.49
CA LYS A 224 16.32 -12.61 0.88
C LYS A 224 16.04 -12.53 -0.63
N ALA A 225 16.11 -13.64 -1.35
CA ALA A 225 15.78 -13.67 -2.77
C ALA A 225 14.32 -13.29 -3.03
N VAL A 226 13.38 -13.81 -2.22
CA VAL A 226 11.95 -13.44 -2.31
C VAL A 226 11.75 -11.94 -2.07
N TRP A 227 12.43 -11.36 -1.08
CA TRP A 227 12.39 -9.92 -0.82
C TRP A 227 12.89 -9.11 -2.02
N VAL A 228 14.05 -9.46 -2.58
CA VAL A 228 14.61 -8.76 -3.74
C VAL A 228 13.66 -8.83 -4.94
N ILE A 229 13.11 -10.02 -5.23
CA ILE A 229 12.14 -10.21 -6.31
C ILE A 229 10.87 -9.37 -6.05
N GLY A 230 10.36 -9.39 -4.82
CA GLY A 230 9.21 -8.59 -4.42
C GLY A 230 9.46 -7.08 -4.60
N SER A 231 10.62 -6.59 -4.20
CA SER A 231 11.01 -5.19 -4.40
C SER A 231 11.09 -4.80 -5.88
N VAL A 232 11.57 -5.70 -6.74
CA VAL A 232 11.58 -5.47 -8.20
C VAL A 232 10.16 -5.35 -8.73
N PHE A 233 9.27 -6.28 -8.41
CA PHE A 233 7.87 -6.23 -8.87
C PHE A 233 7.12 -5.01 -8.33
N TYR A 234 7.34 -4.67 -7.07
CA TYR A 234 6.78 -3.44 -6.49
C TYR A 234 7.32 -2.17 -7.18
N GLY A 235 8.62 -2.14 -7.49
CA GLY A 235 9.23 -1.05 -8.27
C GLY A 235 8.64 -0.93 -9.68
N LEU A 236 8.38 -2.06 -10.34
CA LEU A 236 7.70 -2.08 -11.65
C LEU A 236 6.27 -1.54 -11.58
N LEU A 237 5.53 -1.84 -10.51
CA LEU A 237 4.21 -1.26 -10.26
C LEU A 237 4.29 0.26 -10.13
N LEU A 238 5.22 0.77 -9.33
CA LEU A 238 5.42 2.22 -9.18
C LEU A 238 5.84 2.88 -10.50
N ALA A 239 6.68 2.21 -11.30
CA ALA A 239 7.07 2.70 -12.62
C ALA A 239 5.89 2.71 -13.60
N ALA A 240 5.04 1.67 -13.61
CA ALA A 240 3.86 1.60 -14.46
C ALA A 240 2.86 2.72 -14.14
N VAL A 241 2.57 2.91 -12.85
CA VAL A 241 1.82 4.06 -12.32
C VAL A 241 2.46 5.35 -12.84
N ALA A 242 3.75 5.59 -12.60
CA ALA A 242 4.42 6.82 -13.03
C ALA A 242 4.36 7.08 -14.55
N ILE A 243 4.38 6.04 -15.39
CA ILE A 243 4.28 6.15 -16.85
C ILE A 243 2.85 6.48 -17.29
N GLU A 244 1.84 5.85 -16.66
CA GLU A 244 0.42 6.11 -16.94
C GLU A 244 -0.05 7.48 -16.40
N PHE A 245 0.74 8.12 -15.53
CA PHE A 245 0.55 9.51 -15.09
C PHE A 245 1.57 10.48 -15.74
N PRO A 246 1.65 10.60 -17.09
CA PRO A 246 2.58 11.54 -17.73
C PRO A 246 2.21 13.01 -17.45
N ALA A 247 0.96 13.25 -17.04
CA ALA A 247 0.45 14.56 -16.65
C ALA A 247 0.77 14.89 -15.18
N GLY A 248 2.05 14.83 -14.80
CA GLY A 248 2.50 15.43 -13.56
C GLY A 248 1.97 16.87 -13.48
N THR A 249 1.23 17.20 -12.42
CA THR A 249 0.80 18.57 -12.08
C THR A 249 -0.19 19.30 -13.02
N TYR A 250 -0.96 18.62 -13.87
CA TYR A 250 -1.99 19.31 -14.70
C TYR A 250 -3.35 19.56 -14.01
N GLY A 251 -3.59 18.99 -12.83
CA GLY A 251 -4.80 19.28 -12.04
C GLY A 251 -4.97 20.76 -11.66
N MET A 252 -3.92 21.59 -11.78
CA MET A 252 -4.01 23.05 -11.60
C MET A 252 -4.32 23.82 -12.89
N ARG A 253 -4.14 23.25 -14.09
CA ARG A 253 -4.39 23.98 -15.36
C ARG A 253 -5.84 23.93 -15.82
N TYR A 254 -6.60 22.90 -15.46
CA TYR A 254 -8.04 22.85 -15.82
C TYR A 254 -8.92 23.75 -14.94
N ILE A 255 -8.42 24.21 -13.78
CA ILE A 255 -9.14 25.20 -12.96
C ILE A 255 -9.00 26.61 -13.56
N GLU A 256 -7.95 26.90 -14.33
CA GLU A 256 -7.80 28.18 -15.04
C GLU A 256 -8.68 28.31 -16.29
N GLY A 257 -9.18 27.19 -16.84
CA GLY A 257 -10.03 27.17 -18.04
C GLY A 257 -11.53 27.35 -17.79
N VAL A 258 -11.99 27.27 -16.54
CA VAL A 258 -13.42 27.40 -16.15
C VAL A 258 -13.72 28.78 -15.53
N VAL A 259 -12.76 29.71 -15.53
CA VAL A 259 -12.89 31.06 -14.94
C VAL A 259 -12.81 32.18 -16.00
N ASN A 260 -12.95 31.88 -17.30
CA ASN A 260 -13.11 32.91 -18.34
C ASN A 260 -14.37 32.69 -19.17
#